data_AF-A0A9C9Q2T4-F1
#
_entry.id   AF-A0A9C9Q2T4-F1
#
_cell.length_a   1.000
_cell.length_b   1.000
_cell.length_c   1.000
_cell.angle_alpha   90.00
_cell.angle_beta   90.00
_cell.angle_gamma   90.00
#
_symmetry.space_group_name_H-M   'P 1'
#
loop_
_entity.id
_entity.type
_entity.pdbx_description
1 polymer ?
#
loop_
_entity_poly.entity_id
_entity_poly.type
_entity_poly.pdbx_seq_one_letter_code
_entity_poly.pdbx_strand_id
1 'polypeptide(L)'
;RDGFSVIFRSNTMRKLGEQREQRYPRCSATPFFWAYVMADGSVYGCSAYLTDRRFNYGNLNQQSFEDIWQGEERKANFSYVRKQLDIRDCRTNCRMDDINRYLHALGSDGITHVNFI
;
A
#
# COMPACT_ATOMS: atom_id res chain seq x y z
N ARG A 1 1.36 13.56 -37.33
CA ARG A 1 0.53 12.52 -36.67
C ARG A 1 -0.37 13.27 -35.71
N ASP A 2 -1.58 13.60 -36.12
CA ASP A 2 -2.53 14.27 -35.26
C ASP A 2 -3.17 13.22 -34.34
N GLY A 3 -3.18 13.49 -33.03
CA GLY A 3 -3.77 12.61 -32.01
C GLY A 3 -2.81 11.74 -31.19
N PHE A 4 -1.49 11.92 -31.30
CA PHE A 4 -0.55 11.27 -30.37
C PHE A 4 -0.49 12.04 -29.04
N SER A 5 -0.93 11.42 -27.95
CA SER A 5 -0.85 11.97 -26.60
C SER A 5 -0.08 11.03 -25.66
N VAL A 6 0.83 11.58 -24.86
CA VAL A 6 1.56 10.83 -23.83
C VAL A 6 1.09 11.27 -22.45
N ILE A 7 0.62 10.32 -21.64
CA ILE A 7 0.35 10.54 -20.23
C ILE A 7 1.60 10.14 -19.44
N PHE A 8 2.31 11.14 -18.94
CA PHE A 8 3.56 10.95 -18.21
C PHE A 8 3.39 11.24 -16.72
N ARG A 9 3.81 10.31 -15.87
CA ARG A 9 3.80 10.47 -14.40
C ARG A 9 5.04 11.23 -13.93
N SER A 10 5.16 12.50 -14.33
CA SER A 10 6.31 13.36 -14.03
C SER A 10 6.67 13.41 -12.55
N ASN A 11 5.66 13.52 -11.67
CA ASN A 11 5.87 13.49 -10.22
C ASN A 11 6.48 12.18 -9.73
N THR A 12 6.06 11.03 -10.27
CA THR A 12 6.63 9.74 -9.92
C THR A 12 8.09 9.65 -10.36
N MET A 13 8.44 10.21 -11.52
CA MET A 13 9.83 10.23 -11.98
C MET A 13 10.72 11.17 -11.16
N ARG A 14 10.20 12.33 -10.74
CA ARG A 14 10.93 13.25 -9.85
C ARG A 14 11.29 12.59 -8.51
N LYS A 15 10.37 11.80 -7.95
CA LYS A 15 10.57 11.06 -6.70
C LYS A 15 11.61 9.94 -6.77
N LEU A 16 12.00 9.49 -7.98
CA LEU A 16 13.08 8.50 -8.11
C LEU A 16 14.43 9.03 -7.60
N GLY A 17 14.65 10.35 -7.72
CA GLY A 17 15.87 11.01 -7.25
C GLY A 17 15.81 11.50 -5.81
N GLU A 18 14.69 11.32 -5.11
CA GLU A 18 14.56 11.73 -3.71
C GLU A 18 15.37 10.81 -2.79
N GLN A 19 15.96 11.40 -1.75
CA GLN A 19 16.59 10.63 -0.69
C GLN A 19 15.54 9.81 0.06
N ARG A 20 15.95 8.64 0.52
CA ARG A 20 15.03 7.64 1.05
C ARG A 20 14.42 8.05 2.38
N GLU A 21 15.15 8.86 3.14
CA GLU A 21 14.80 9.47 4.41
C GLU A 21 13.65 10.48 4.26
N GLN A 22 13.43 11.01 3.05
CA GLN A 22 12.32 11.91 2.73
C GLN A 22 11.01 11.16 2.47
N ARG A 23 11.02 9.83 2.53
CA ARG A 23 9.82 9.00 2.45
C ARG A 23 9.18 8.84 3.82
N TYR A 24 7.96 8.31 3.81
CA TYR A 24 7.29 7.85 5.02
C TYR A 24 8.08 6.68 5.65
N PRO A 25 8.08 6.53 6.98
CA PRO A 25 8.84 5.49 7.69
C PRO A 25 8.14 4.13 7.70
N ARG A 26 6.82 4.07 7.46
CA ARG A 26 6.01 2.83 7.49
C ARG A 26 4.92 2.82 6.43
N CYS A 27 4.61 1.64 5.90
CA CYS A 27 3.50 1.48 4.94
C CYS A 27 2.14 1.51 5.68
N SER A 28 1.41 2.61 5.55
CA SER A 28 0.02 2.76 6.00
C SER A 28 -1.00 2.30 4.95
N ALA A 29 -0.59 2.11 3.71
CA ALA A 29 -1.48 1.66 2.64
C ALA A 29 -1.95 0.20 2.80
N THR A 30 -1.03 -0.72 3.14
CA THR A 30 -1.38 -2.14 3.34
C THR A 30 -2.39 -2.34 4.48
N PRO A 31 -2.24 -1.67 5.65
CA PRO A 31 -3.20 -1.84 6.74
C PRO A 31 -4.57 -1.18 6.50
N PHE A 32 -4.60 -0.03 5.80
CA PHE A 32 -5.75 0.88 5.84
C PHE A 32 -6.42 1.16 4.50
N PHE A 33 -5.74 0.97 3.36
CA PHE A 33 -6.24 1.52 2.08
C PHE A 33 -6.70 0.47 1.07
N TRP A 34 -5.97 -0.65 0.91
CA TRP A 34 -6.29 -1.59 -0.17
C TRP A 34 -6.04 -3.06 0.16
N ALA A 35 -6.59 -3.91 -0.72
CA ALA A 35 -6.33 -5.32 -0.82
C ALA A 35 -6.30 -5.73 -2.30
N TYR A 36 -5.76 -6.90 -2.58
CA TYR A 36 -5.69 -7.51 -3.90
C TYR A 36 -6.44 -8.83 -3.87
N VAL A 37 -7.12 -9.15 -4.96
CA VAL A 37 -7.68 -10.48 -5.19
C VAL A 37 -6.95 -11.08 -6.39
N MET A 38 -6.30 -12.21 -6.17
CA MET A 38 -5.61 -12.99 -7.20
C MET A 38 -6.62 -13.79 -8.03
N ALA A 39 -6.19 -14.27 -9.20
CA ALA A 39 -7.06 -15.04 -10.10
C ALA A 39 -7.56 -16.36 -9.48
N ASP A 40 -6.84 -16.93 -8.51
CA ASP A 40 -7.22 -18.11 -7.75
C ASP A 40 -8.15 -17.81 -6.56
N GLY A 41 -8.58 -16.56 -6.39
CA GLY A 41 -9.43 -16.09 -5.30
C GLY A 41 -8.67 -15.70 -4.02
N SER A 42 -7.35 -15.84 -3.98
CA SER A 42 -6.57 -15.47 -2.78
C SER A 42 -6.52 -13.96 -2.56
N VAL A 43 -6.70 -13.52 -1.31
CA VAL A 43 -6.73 -12.12 -0.90
C VAL A 43 -5.39 -11.71 -0.32
N TYR A 44 -4.78 -10.65 -0.86
CA TYR A 44 -3.45 -10.18 -0.46
C TYR A 44 -3.42 -8.72 -0.04
N GLY A 45 -2.52 -8.37 0.89
CA GLY A 45 -2.34 -6.98 1.34
C GLY A 45 -1.50 -6.10 0.41
N CYS A 46 -0.63 -6.67 -0.41
CA CYS A 46 0.32 -5.90 -1.20
C CYS A 46 0.77 -6.65 -2.47
N SER A 47 0.71 -5.97 -3.63
CA SER A 47 1.22 -6.51 -4.89
C SER A 47 2.73 -6.74 -4.91
N ALA A 48 3.50 -6.08 -4.05
CA ALA A 48 4.94 -6.32 -3.93
C ALA A 48 5.28 -7.65 -3.25
N TYR A 49 4.32 -8.20 -2.48
CA TYR A 49 4.48 -9.38 -1.65
C TYR A 49 3.46 -10.46 -2.03
N LEU A 50 3.06 -10.52 -3.30
CA LEU A 50 2.29 -11.67 -3.80
C LEU A 50 3.11 -12.94 -3.56
N THR A 51 2.43 -14.03 -3.22
CA THR A 51 3.02 -15.33 -2.80
C THR A 51 3.68 -15.36 -1.42
N ASP A 52 3.94 -14.21 -0.78
CA ASP A 52 4.37 -14.18 0.62
C ASP A 52 3.17 -14.50 1.53
N ARG A 53 3.25 -15.60 2.28
CA ARG A 53 2.17 -16.03 3.17
C ARG A 53 1.82 -14.99 4.22
N ARG A 54 2.77 -14.17 4.67
CA ARG A 54 2.50 -13.11 5.65
C ARG A 54 1.53 -12.06 5.11
N PHE A 55 1.40 -11.95 3.79
CA PHE A 55 0.50 -11.00 3.13
C PHE A 55 -0.74 -11.67 2.52
N ASN A 56 -0.89 -13.00 2.63
CA ASN A 56 -2.08 -13.72 2.21
C ASN A 56 -3.07 -13.79 3.38
N TYR A 57 -4.29 -13.29 3.18
CA TYR A 57 -5.31 -13.22 4.24
C TYR A 57 -6.30 -14.38 4.19
N GLY A 58 -6.40 -15.09 3.07
CA GLY A 58 -7.40 -16.14 2.85
C GLY A 58 -7.81 -16.24 1.38
N ASN A 59 -8.85 -17.01 1.09
CA ASN A 59 -9.33 -17.24 -0.28
C ASN A 59 -10.86 -17.12 -0.37
N LEU A 60 -11.35 -16.32 -1.32
CA LEU A 60 -12.77 -16.03 -1.54
C LEU A 60 -13.57 -17.25 -2.01
N ASN A 61 -12.92 -18.28 -2.52
CA ASN A 61 -13.57 -19.55 -2.87
C ASN A 61 -13.89 -20.40 -1.63
N GLN A 62 -13.40 -20.01 -0.44
CA GLN A 62 -13.53 -20.78 0.80
C GLN A 62 -14.26 -20.02 1.91
N GLN A 63 -14.11 -18.69 1.96
CA GLN A 63 -14.62 -17.83 3.03
C GLN A 63 -15.16 -16.53 2.45
N SER A 64 -16.08 -15.88 3.16
CA SER A 64 -16.55 -14.55 2.76
C SER A 64 -15.41 -13.52 2.88
N PHE A 65 -15.50 -12.42 2.13
CA PHE A 65 -14.51 -11.34 2.28
C PHE A 65 -14.50 -10.77 3.70
N GLU A 66 -15.66 -10.70 4.36
CA GLU A 66 -15.77 -10.23 5.73
C GLU A 66 -14.98 -11.11 6.70
N ASP A 67 -15.13 -12.43 6.60
CA ASP A 67 -14.40 -13.40 7.44
C ASP A 67 -12.89 -13.28 7.22
N ILE A 68 -12.45 -13.16 5.97
CA ILE A 68 -11.05 -12.96 5.60
C ILE A 68 -10.52 -11.65 6.17
N TRP A 69 -11.30 -10.57 6.05
CA TRP A 69 -10.87 -9.23 6.43
C TRP A 69 -10.87 -9.01 7.96
N GLN A 70 -11.74 -9.69 8.68
CA GLN A 70 -11.79 -9.68 10.14
C GLN A 70 -11.00 -10.84 10.78
N GLY A 71 -10.45 -11.73 9.95
CA GLY A 71 -9.70 -12.91 10.35
C GLY A 71 -8.31 -12.64 10.92
N GLU A 72 -7.75 -13.68 11.53
CA GLU A 72 -6.47 -13.61 12.24
C GLU A 72 -5.27 -13.36 11.32
N GLU A 73 -5.27 -13.89 10.10
CA GLU A 73 -4.19 -13.68 9.13
C GLU A 73 -4.01 -12.20 8.79
N ARG A 74 -5.13 -11.48 8.55
CA ARG A 74 -5.07 -10.04 8.30
C ARG A 74 -4.67 -9.27 9.58
N LYS A 75 -5.14 -9.65 10.77
CA LYS A 75 -4.72 -9.02 12.04
C LYS A 75 -3.21 -9.21 12.31
N ALA A 76 -2.68 -10.39 12.01
CA ALA A 76 -1.26 -10.69 12.09
C ALA A 76 -0.46 -9.84 11.11
N ASN A 77 -0.87 -9.77 9.83
CA ASN A 77 -0.23 -8.88 8.86
C ASN A 77 -0.30 -7.41 9.28
N PHE A 78 -1.46 -6.94 9.75
CA PHE A 78 -1.65 -5.58 10.22
C PHE A 78 -0.61 -5.22 11.30
N SER A 79 -0.40 -6.12 12.26
CA SER A 79 0.61 -5.94 13.31
C SER A 79 2.03 -6.01 12.75
N TYR A 80 2.31 -6.95 11.85
CA TYR A 80 3.61 -7.11 11.20
C TYR A 80 4.00 -5.85 10.41
N VAL A 81 3.13 -5.35 9.53
CA VAL A 81 3.38 -4.16 8.71
C VAL A 81 3.59 -2.93 9.58
N ARG A 82 2.81 -2.77 10.65
CA ARG A 82 2.91 -1.59 11.51
C ARG A 82 4.12 -1.59 12.43
N LYS A 83 4.68 -2.75 12.77
CA LYS A 83 5.70 -2.86 13.83
C LYS A 83 7.04 -3.41 13.36
N GLN A 84 7.07 -4.23 12.31
CA GLN A 84 8.23 -5.04 11.95
C GLN A 84 8.65 -4.90 10.48
N LEU A 85 7.72 -4.61 9.56
CA LEU A 85 8.07 -4.50 8.14
C LEU A 85 9.04 -3.34 7.92
N ASP A 86 10.24 -3.67 7.45
CA ASP A 86 11.19 -2.70 6.96
C ASP A 86 10.88 -2.36 5.51
N ILE A 87 10.36 -1.16 5.28
CA ILE A 87 10.09 -0.70 3.93
C ILE A 87 11.37 -0.29 3.19
N ARG A 88 12.53 -0.26 3.89
CA ARG A 88 13.90 -0.58 3.45
C ARG A 88 14.04 -1.11 2.02
N ASP A 89 13.43 -2.26 1.85
CA ASP A 89 13.66 -3.08 0.67
C ASP A 89 12.49 -2.98 -0.33
N CYS A 90 11.47 -2.17 -0.01
CA CYS A 90 10.36 -1.92 -0.92
C CYS A 90 10.81 -1.07 -2.11
N ARG A 91 10.33 -1.46 -3.30
CA ARG A 91 10.56 -0.77 -4.58
C ARG A 91 10.36 0.75 -4.50
N THR A 92 11.28 1.47 -5.13
CA THR A 92 11.09 2.89 -5.47
C THR A 92 9.94 3.01 -6.47
N ASN A 93 9.12 4.05 -6.38
CA ASN A 93 7.88 4.21 -7.16
C ASN A 93 6.76 3.20 -6.86
N CYS A 94 6.60 2.83 -5.59
CA CYS A 94 5.39 2.14 -5.17
C CYS A 94 4.13 2.93 -5.59
N ARG A 95 3.11 2.23 -6.11
CA ARG A 95 1.82 2.85 -6.50
C ARG A 95 1.14 3.58 -5.33
N MET A 96 1.49 3.18 -4.10
CA MET A 96 0.99 3.74 -2.85
C MET A 96 1.90 4.80 -2.24
N ASP A 97 2.92 5.26 -2.94
CA ASP A 97 3.84 6.25 -2.37
C ASP A 97 3.09 7.52 -1.93
N ASP A 98 2.24 8.10 -2.80
CA ASP A 98 1.44 9.28 -2.47
C ASP A 98 0.46 9.05 -1.31
N ILE A 99 -0.22 7.91 -1.31
CA ILE A 99 -1.19 7.56 -0.25
C ILE A 99 -0.49 7.36 1.07
N ASN A 100 0.67 6.69 1.09
CA ASN A 100 1.45 6.53 2.30
C ASN A 100 2.00 7.85 2.82
N ARG A 101 2.46 8.76 1.94
CA ARG A 101 2.88 10.11 2.35
C ARG A 101 1.73 10.87 2.98
N TYR A 102 0.54 10.81 2.36
CA TYR A 102 -0.67 11.45 2.88
C TYR A 102 -1.09 10.88 4.24
N LEU A 103 -1.19 9.54 4.36
CA LEU A 103 -1.54 8.88 5.62
C LEU A 103 -0.48 9.08 6.70
N HIS A 104 0.79 9.19 6.33
CA HIS A 104 1.87 9.52 7.26
C HIS A 104 1.73 10.96 7.78
N ALA A 105 1.51 11.93 6.89
CA ALA A 105 1.27 13.32 7.30
C ALA A 105 0.06 13.43 8.24
N LEU A 106 -1.04 12.73 7.94
CA LEU A 106 -2.25 12.71 8.78
C LEU A 106 -2.00 12.20 10.20
N GLY A 107 -1.09 11.23 10.36
CA GLY A 107 -0.83 10.59 11.65
C GLY A 107 0.34 11.18 12.45
N SER A 108 1.16 12.04 11.84
CA SER A 108 2.43 12.48 12.46
C SER A 108 2.36 13.88 13.06
N ASP A 109 1.53 14.77 12.51
CA ASP A 109 1.25 16.09 13.10
C ASP A 109 -0.12 16.54 12.59
N GLY A 110 -1.00 16.97 13.50
CA GLY A 110 -2.38 17.31 13.22
C GLY A 110 -2.49 18.27 12.04
N ILE A 111 -2.94 17.76 10.89
CA ILE A 111 -3.04 18.61 9.72
C ILE A 111 -4.17 19.62 9.94
N THR A 112 -3.83 20.90 9.91
CA THR A 112 -4.78 22.00 9.80
C THR A 112 -5.43 21.93 8.42
N HIS A 113 -6.54 21.19 8.32
CA HIS A 113 -7.40 21.05 7.15
C HIS A 113 -6.69 21.02 5.79
N VAL A 114 -6.13 19.87 5.41
CA VAL A 114 -5.80 19.60 4.00
C VAL A 114 -7.11 19.36 3.24
N ASN A 115 -7.64 20.46 2.70
CA ASN A 115 -8.73 20.56 1.73
C ASN A 115 -9.46 19.24 1.43
N PHE A 116 -10.64 19.12 2.01
CA PHE A 116 -11.67 18.21 1.53
C PHE A 116 -11.95 18.57 0.06
N ILE A 117 -11.58 17.69 -0.86
CA ILE A 117 -12.11 17.70 -2.23
C ILE A 117 -13.58 17.32 -2.15
#